data_AF-A0A7V1ER03-F1
#
_entry.id   AF-A0A7V1ER03-F1
#
_cell.length_a   1.000
_cell.length_b   1.000
_cell.length_c   1.000
_cell.angle_alpha   90.00
_cell.angle_beta   90.00
_cell.angle_gamma   90.00
#
_symmetry.space_group_name_H-M   'P 1'
#
loop_
_entity.id
_entity.type
_entity.pdbx_description
1 polymer ?
#
loop_
_entity_poly.entity_id
_entity_poly.type
_entity_poly.pdbx_seq_one_letter_code
_entity_poly.pdbx_strand_id
1 'polypeptide(L)'
;MRCCDWSCPGPTPPPAHHNPTGAGLFGYWRQSMDRGQSVFCVSNISAEPQPLALSAINLIDTEDWQDLISGEQFHDRERVLELQPYQSVWITNAPDCA
;
A
#
# COMPACT_ATOMS: atom_id res chain seq x y z
N MET A 1 26.05 5.54 41.77
CA MET A 1 27.02 4.81 40.92
C MET A 1 26.44 3.42 40.67
N ARG A 2 26.37 3.00 39.41
CA ARG A 2 25.40 2.05 38.84
C ARG A 2 25.50 0.61 39.36
N CYS A 3 24.34 0.00 39.57
CA CYS A 3 24.13 -1.45 39.57
C CYS A 3 22.91 -1.77 38.69
N CYS A 4 22.86 -3.01 38.20
CA CYS A 4 21.77 -3.69 37.48
C CYS A 4 21.82 -3.49 35.95
N ASP A 5 22.56 -4.31 35.19
CA ASP A 5 22.40 -5.75 34.89
C ASP A 5 21.37 -5.98 33.76
N TRP A 6 21.88 -6.50 32.65
CA TRP A 6 21.28 -6.57 31.33
C TRP A 6 20.65 -7.96 31.19
N SER A 7 19.45 -8.13 31.73
CA SER A 7 18.62 -9.32 31.53
C SER A 7 17.14 -8.94 31.60
N CYS A 8 16.66 -8.31 30.53
CA CYS A 8 15.23 -8.16 30.28
C CYS A 8 14.88 -8.99 29.05
N PRO A 9 14.01 -10.01 29.15
CA PRO A 9 13.34 -10.51 27.95
C PRO A 9 12.54 -9.35 27.38
N GLY A 10 12.80 -8.99 26.12
CA GLY A 10 12.09 -7.91 25.44
C GLY A 10 10.57 -8.12 25.54
N PRO A 11 9.78 -7.04 25.56
CA PRO A 11 8.33 -7.17 25.63
C PRO A 11 7.85 -8.03 24.46
N THR A 12 7.21 -9.16 24.77
CA THR A 12 6.37 -9.86 23.80
C THR A 12 5.44 -8.84 23.18
N PRO A 13 5.32 -8.77 21.84
CA PRO A 13 4.39 -7.84 21.22
C PRO A 13 2.99 -8.07 21.82
N PRO A 14 2.24 -7.00 22.13
CA PRO A 14 0.88 -7.15 22.65
C PRO A 14 0.07 -8.00 21.67
N PRO A 15 -0.90 -8.81 22.14
CA PRO A 15 -1.80 -9.51 21.25
C PRO A 15 -2.45 -8.45 20.35
N ALA A 16 -2.28 -8.61 19.03
CA ALA A 16 -2.90 -7.74 18.05
C ALA A 16 -4.38 -7.60 18.43
N HIS A 17 -4.79 -6.40 18.81
CA HIS A 17 -6.20 -6.08 18.97
C HIS A 17 -6.83 -6.31 17.60
N HIS A 18 -7.44 -7.48 17.43
CA HIS A 18 -8.26 -7.81 16.29
C HIS A 18 -9.22 -6.63 16.07
N ASN A 19 -9.07 -5.94 14.95
CA ASN A 19 -10.14 -5.10 14.44
C ASN A 19 -11.00 -6.03 13.57
N PRO A 20 -12.20 -6.44 14.00
CA PRO A 20 -13.00 -7.45 13.32
C PRO A 20 -13.75 -6.92 12.08
N THR A 21 -13.54 -5.65 11.70
CA THR A 21 -14.29 -5.03 10.61
C THR A 21 -13.47 -5.02 9.33
N GLY A 22 -13.76 -6.01 8.50
CA GLY A 22 -13.06 -6.36 7.28
C GLY A 22 -12.96 -5.24 6.25
N ALA A 23 -11.73 -4.79 6.05
CA ALA A 23 -11.10 -4.44 4.79
C ALA A 23 -9.72 -3.95 5.19
N GLY A 24 -8.74 -4.86 5.25
CA GLY A 24 -7.37 -4.51 5.61
C GLY A 24 -6.74 -3.54 4.62
N LEU A 25 -7.36 -3.34 3.45
CA LEU A 25 -6.95 -2.40 2.42
C LEU A 25 -7.90 -1.21 2.38
N PHE A 26 -7.34 -0.02 2.49
CA PHE A 26 -8.01 1.25 2.26
C PHE A 26 -7.46 1.90 1.01
N GLY A 27 -8.32 2.17 0.04
CA GLY A 27 -7.93 2.78 -1.23
C GLY A 27 -8.75 4.03 -1.52
N TYR A 28 -8.10 5.06 -2.05
CA TYR A 28 -8.77 6.20 -2.66
C TYR A 28 -8.11 6.55 -3.98
N TRP A 29 -8.85 7.23 -4.83
CA TRP A 29 -8.39 7.66 -6.14
C TRP A 29 -8.59 9.16 -6.29
N ARG A 30 -7.68 9.81 -6.98
CA ARG A 30 -7.77 11.21 -7.37
C ARG A 30 -7.57 11.31 -8.87
N GLN A 31 -8.33 12.20 -9.50
CA GLN A 31 -8.17 12.53 -10.90
C GLN A 31 -7.88 14.02 -11.02
N SER A 32 -6.95 14.38 -11.88
CA SER A 32 -6.67 15.77 -12.24
C SER A 32 -7.86 16.40 -12.96
N MET A 33 -7.96 17.73 -12.90
CA MET A 33 -9.09 18.48 -13.49
C MET A 33 -9.15 18.32 -15.02
N ASP A 34 -8.00 18.14 -15.67
CA ASP A 34 -7.88 17.88 -17.10
C ASP A 34 -8.17 16.42 -17.48
N ARG A 35 -8.43 15.55 -16.49
CA ARG A 35 -8.61 14.10 -16.64
C ARG A 35 -7.42 13.37 -17.27
N GLY A 36 -6.26 14.02 -17.37
CA GLY A 36 -5.05 13.41 -17.94
C GLY A 36 -4.28 12.56 -16.94
N GLN A 37 -4.34 12.92 -15.66
CA GLN A 37 -3.68 12.17 -14.58
C GLN A 37 -4.71 11.56 -13.62
N SER A 38 -4.54 10.27 -13.33
CA SER A 38 -5.27 9.52 -12.33
C SER A 38 -4.26 8.88 -11.38
N VAL A 39 -4.47 9.04 -10.07
CA VAL A 39 -3.61 8.46 -9.02
C VAL A 39 -4.47 7.62 -8.09
N PHE A 40 -4.11 6.36 -7.92
CA PHE A 40 -4.71 5.41 -6.99
C PHE A 40 -3.78 5.21 -5.80
N CYS A 41 -4.23 5.64 -4.63
CA CYS A 41 -3.49 5.44 -3.39
C CYS A 41 -4.15 4.30 -2.62
N VAL A 42 -3.43 3.19 -2.44
CA VAL A 42 -3.92 2.05 -1.66
C VAL A 42 -2.97 1.80 -0.49
N SER A 43 -3.54 1.69 0.70
CA SER A 43 -2.83 1.49 1.96
C SER A 43 -3.36 0.27 2.67
N ASN A 44 -2.47 -0.64 3.06
CA ASN A 44 -2.79 -1.69 4.00
C ASN A 44 -2.88 -1.06 5.40
N ILE A 45 -4.08 -0.99 5.97
CA ILE A 45 -4.34 -0.46 7.31
C ILE A 45 -4.39 -1.58 8.37
N SER A 46 -4.09 -2.82 7.97
CA SER A 46 -4.03 -3.98 8.85
C SER A 46 -2.58 -4.33 9.24
N ALA A 47 -2.46 -5.13 10.31
CA ALA A 47 -1.19 -5.67 10.78
C ALA A 47 -0.76 -6.95 10.03
N GLU A 48 -1.51 -7.36 9.01
CA GLU A 48 -1.29 -8.60 8.25
C GLU A 48 -1.00 -8.26 6.78
N PRO A 49 -0.18 -9.05 6.06
CA PRO A 49 -0.03 -8.90 4.62
C PRO A 49 -1.39 -9.06 3.91
N GLN A 50 -1.69 -8.17 2.98
CA GLN A 50 -2.95 -8.17 2.24
C GLN A 50 -2.70 -8.21 0.74
N PRO A 51 -3.35 -9.13 -0.01
CA PRO A 51 -3.26 -9.16 -1.46
C PRO A 51 -4.09 -8.03 -2.07
N LEU A 52 -3.44 -7.18 -2.86
CA LEU A 52 -4.06 -6.15 -3.68
C LEU A 52 -4.02 -6.60 -5.14
N ALA A 53 -5.16 -7.05 -5.66
CA ALA A 53 -5.30 -7.32 -7.08
C ALA A 53 -5.39 -5.99 -7.85
N LEU A 54 -4.48 -5.74 -8.79
CA LEU A 54 -4.56 -4.55 -9.64
C LEU A 54 -5.83 -4.55 -10.50
N SER A 55 -6.37 -5.72 -10.83
CA SER A 55 -7.66 -5.88 -11.49
C SER A 55 -8.86 -5.41 -10.66
N ALA A 56 -8.75 -5.37 -9.33
CA ALA A 56 -9.77 -4.80 -8.44
C ALA A 56 -9.74 -3.25 -8.45
N ILE A 57 -8.64 -2.67 -8.92
CA ILE A 57 -8.49 -1.24 -9.14
C ILE A 57 -8.98 -0.97 -10.57
N ASN A 58 -9.91 -0.03 -10.75
CA ASN A 58 -10.44 0.34 -12.08
C ASN A 58 -9.41 1.13 -12.88
N LEU A 59 -8.29 0.51 -13.19
CA LEU A 59 -7.25 1.09 -14.04
C LEU A 59 -7.79 1.13 -15.50
N ILE A 60 -7.36 2.08 -16.33
CA ILE A 60 -7.70 2.18 -17.78
C ILE A 60 -6.68 1.45 -18.67
N ASP A 61 -7.13 0.48 -19.49
CA ASP A 61 -6.29 -0.58 -20.13
C ASP A 61 -5.13 -0.09 -21.01
N THR A 62 -5.20 1.16 -21.44
CA THR A 62 -4.30 1.73 -22.43
C THR A 62 -3.17 2.58 -21.84
N GLU A 63 -3.00 2.58 -20.52
CA GLU A 63 -2.06 3.48 -19.84
C GLU A 63 -0.97 2.71 -19.07
N ASP A 64 0.25 3.24 -19.10
CA ASP A 64 1.39 2.72 -18.34
C ASP A 64 1.29 3.19 -16.88
N TRP A 65 1.01 2.26 -15.98
CA TRP A 65 0.87 2.56 -14.57
C TRP A 65 2.22 2.46 -13.86
N GLN A 66 2.53 3.40 -12.98
CA GLN A 66 3.76 3.42 -12.19
C GLN A 66 3.46 3.63 -10.71
N ASP A 67 4.15 2.91 -9.84
CA ASP A 67 4.21 3.22 -8.42
C ASP A 67 5.10 4.43 -8.16
N LEU A 68 4.52 5.50 -7.62
CA LEU A 68 5.21 6.72 -7.22
C LEU A 68 6.11 6.53 -6.00
N ILE A 69 5.89 5.50 -5.18
CA ILE A 69 6.69 5.26 -3.98
C ILE A 69 7.95 4.45 -4.31
N SER A 70 7.81 3.31 -4.99
CA SER A 70 8.95 2.46 -5.35
C SER A 70 9.60 2.82 -6.69
N GLY A 71 8.88 3.50 -7.58
CA GLY A 71 9.27 3.72 -8.98
C GLY A 71 8.98 2.54 -9.91
N GLU A 72 8.41 1.43 -9.41
CA GLU A 72 8.12 0.23 -10.20
C GLU A 72 7.02 0.51 -11.24
N GLN A 73 7.24 0.08 -12.48
CA GLN A 73 6.23 0.15 -13.55
C GLN A 73 5.41 -1.14 -13.58
N PHE A 74 4.09 -0.99 -13.70
CA PHE A 74 3.14 -2.09 -13.83
C PHE A 74 2.64 -2.15 -15.28
N HIS A 75 3.17 -3.11 -16.02
CA HIS A 75 2.72 -3.41 -17.39
C HIS A 75 1.55 -4.42 -17.42
N ASP A 76 1.27 -5.07 -16.29
CA ASP A 76 0.29 -6.16 -16.20
C ASP A 76 -0.70 -5.92 -15.06
N ARG A 77 -2.00 -6.01 -15.37
CA ARG A 77 -3.14 -5.79 -14.46
C ARG A 77 -3.58 -7.03 -13.72
N GLU A 78 -3.20 -8.19 -14.21
CA GLU A 78 -3.45 -9.45 -13.50
C GLU A 78 -2.49 -9.63 -12.33
N ARG A 79 -1.50 -8.74 -12.20
CA ARG A 79 -0.59 -8.73 -11.07
C ARG A 79 -1.36 -8.49 -9.76
N VAL A 80 -1.08 -9.36 -8.80
CA VAL A 80 -1.49 -9.19 -7.41
C VAL A 80 -0.26 -8.70 -6.64
N LEU A 81 -0.37 -7.52 -6.06
CA LEU A 81 0.66 -6.97 -5.16
C LEU A 81 0.39 -7.46 -3.74
N GLU A 82 1.42 -7.96 -3.06
CA GLU A 82 1.30 -8.26 -1.64
C GLU A 82 1.72 -7.02 -0.83
N LEU A 83 0.74 -6.31 -0.27
CA LEU A 83 1.01 -5.18 0.59
C LEU A 83 1.33 -5.67 1.99
N GLN A 84 2.55 -5.39 2.45
CA GLN A 84 2.97 -5.66 3.82
C GLN A 84 2.15 -4.83 4.82
N PRO A 85 2.13 -5.21 6.11
CA PRO A 85 1.45 -4.47 7.15
C PRO A 85 1.80 -2.98 7.12
N TYR A 86 0.79 -2.10 7.10
CA TYR A 86 0.97 -0.64 7.04
C TYR A 86 1.66 -0.09 5.77
N GLN A 87 1.88 -0.93 4.75
CA GLN A 87 2.46 -0.50 3.48
C GLN A 87 1.43 0.27 2.64
N SER A 88 1.90 1.29 1.92
CA SER A 88 1.11 2.01 0.91
C SER A 88 1.75 1.90 -0.46
N VAL A 89 0.93 1.87 -1.50
CA VAL A 89 1.31 1.89 -2.91
C VAL A 89 0.52 2.98 -3.62
N TRP A 90 1.19 3.78 -4.45
CA TRP A 90 0.60 4.96 -5.08
C TRP A 90 0.78 4.84 -6.59
N ILE A 91 -0.27 4.43 -7.28
CA ILE A 91 -0.21 4.07 -8.70
C ILE A 91 -0.71 5.24 -9.55
N THR A 92 0.09 5.71 -10.51
CA THR A 92 -0.28 6.80 -11.44
C THR A 92 -0.14 6.38 -12.90
N ASN A 93 -0.98 6.91 -13.78
CA ASN A 93 -0.87 6.74 -15.24
C ASN A 93 0.03 7.79 -15.92
N ALA A 94 0.32 8.89 -15.23
CA ALA A 94 1.13 9.99 -15.72
C ALA A 94 2.06 10.43 -14.58
N PRO A 95 3.25 9.81 -14.45
CA PRO A 95 4.23 10.20 -13.44
C PRO A 95 4.87 11.56 -13.74
N ASP A 96 4.97 11.91 -15.02
CA ASP A 96 5.57 13.15 -15.49
C ASP A 96 4.52 13.99 -16.22
N CYS A 97 4.15 15.13 -15.64
CA CYS A 97 3.65 16.24 -16.42
C CYS A 97 4.88 16.96 -16.99
N ALA A 98 5.20 16.69 -18.25
CA ALA A 98 6.18 17.46 -19.03
C ALA A 98 5.46 18.51 -19.89
#